data_AF-A0A1I2IU66-F1
#
_entry.id   AF-A0A1I2IU66-F1
#
_cell.length_a   1.000
_cell.length_b   1.000
_cell.length_c   1.000
_cell.angle_alpha   90.00
_cell.angle_beta   90.00
_cell.angle_gamma   90.00
#
_symmetry.space_group_name_H-M   'P 1'
#
loop_
_entity.id
_entity.type
_entity.pdbx_description
1 polymer ?
#
loop_
_entity_poly.entity_id
_entity_poly.type
_entity_poly.pdbx_seq_one_letter_code
_entity_poly.pdbx_strand_id
1 'polypeptide(L)'
;MLPIRSLLWRKLILKGEYTLGYLWLALAIVLELSGTISMKLSASFTRVVPSIAMFIFYGSSFTCLNFALRYMHVSVAYAVWSGIGITLITGAGYIWFGERIPLSALLWVGVIVIGVVGLNMSISAHGAAVRGN
;
A
#
# COMPACT_ATOMS: atom_id res chain seq x y z
N MET A 1 -14.82 -37.60 -4.28
CA MET A 1 -15.80 -36.53 -4.58
C MET A 1 -15.86 -35.58 -3.39
N LEU A 2 -15.23 -34.41 -3.46
CA LEU A 2 -15.35 -33.39 -2.41
C LEU A 2 -16.71 -32.67 -2.57
N PRO A 3 -17.52 -32.52 -1.50
CA PRO A 3 -18.86 -31.94 -1.59
C PRO A 3 -18.78 -30.45 -1.92
N ILE A 4 -19.51 -30.00 -2.94
CA ILE A 4 -19.59 -28.61 -3.46
C ILE A 4 -19.79 -27.56 -2.35
N ARG A 5 -20.45 -27.96 -1.24
CA ARG A 5 -20.64 -27.13 -0.05
C ARG A 5 -19.30 -26.68 0.56
N SER A 6 -18.28 -27.53 0.68
CA SER A 6 -17.00 -27.17 1.33
C SER A 6 -16.19 -26.13 0.54
N LEU A 7 -16.35 -26.09 -0.79
CA LEU A 7 -15.74 -25.09 -1.67
C LEU A 7 -16.34 -23.69 -1.48
N LEU A 8 -17.66 -23.61 -1.29
CA LEU A 8 -18.35 -22.33 -1.08
C LEU A 8 -18.00 -21.70 0.27
N TRP A 9 -17.96 -22.51 1.34
CA TRP A 9 -17.53 -22.06 2.67
C TRP A 9 -16.06 -21.61 2.67
N ARG A 10 -15.17 -22.34 1.98
CA ARG A 10 -13.77 -21.91 1.80
C ARG A 10 -13.66 -20.57 1.08
N LYS A 11 -14.41 -20.36 -0.02
CA LYS A 11 -14.38 -19.08 -0.75
C LYS A 11 -14.90 -17.92 0.08
N LEU A 12 -15.95 -18.13 0.89
CA LEU A 12 -16.49 -17.10 1.77
C LEU A 12 -15.52 -16.70 2.89
N ILE A 13 -14.90 -17.69 3.54
CA ILE A 13 -13.90 -17.45 4.59
C ILE A 13 -12.69 -16.71 4.01
N LEU A 14 -12.16 -17.18 2.87
CA LEU A 14 -11.04 -16.54 2.19
C LEU A 14 -11.37 -15.09 1.80
N LYS A 15 -12.58 -14.82 1.28
CA LYS A 15 -13.00 -13.46 0.91
C LYS A 15 -13.03 -12.51 2.12
N GLY A 16 -13.43 -13.01 3.30
CA GLY A 16 -13.36 -12.26 4.55
C GLY A 16 -11.93 -11.94 4.98
N GLU A 17 -11.03 -12.92 4.88
CA GLU A 17 -9.61 -12.77 5.23
C GLU A 17 -8.89 -11.76 4.31
N TYR A 18 -9.15 -11.81 3.00
CA TYR A 18 -8.59 -10.83 2.06
C TYR A 18 -9.08 -9.40 2.33
N THR A 19 -10.37 -9.25 2.70
CA THR A 19 -10.95 -7.94 3.03
C THR A 19 -10.22 -7.32 4.22
N LEU A 20 -9.91 -8.11 5.24
CA LEU A 20 -9.15 -7.66 6.41
C LEU A 20 -7.72 -7.24 6.04
N GLY A 21 -7.06 -7.98 5.13
CA GLY A 21 -5.76 -7.59 4.59
C GLY A 21 -5.73 -6.22 3.93
N TYR A 22 -6.72 -5.92 3.07
CA TYR A 22 -6.82 -4.60 2.43
C TYR A 22 -7.15 -3.47 3.42
N LEU A 23 -7.90 -3.75 4.48
CA LEU A 23 -8.16 -2.78 5.55
C LEU A 23 -6.87 -2.40 6.30
N TRP A 24 -6.05 -3.40 6.68
CA TRP A 24 -4.73 -3.16 7.26
C TRP A 24 -3.82 -2.37 6.33
N LEU A 25 -3.88 -2.67 5.03
CA LEU A 25 -3.12 -1.95 4.02
C LEU A 25 -3.56 -0.49 3.90
N ALA A 26 -4.86 -0.22 3.86
CA ALA A 26 -5.41 1.13 3.82
C ALA A 26 -4.98 1.93 5.06
N LEU A 27 -5.03 1.31 6.23
CA LEU A 27 -4.57 1.93 7.48
C LEU A 27 -3.06 2.24 7.42
N ALA A 28 -2.25 1.31 6.90
CA ALA A 28 -0.82 1.51 6.72
C ALA A 28 -0.51 2.73 5.83
N ILE A 29 -1.24 2.88 4.73
CA ILE A 29 -1.08 4.00 3.78
C ILE A 29 -1.45 5.35 4.43
N VAL A 30 -2.55 5.41 5.19
CA VAL A 30 -2.95 6.64 5.89
C VAL A 30 -1.93 7.05 6.95
N LEU A 31 -1.39 6.07 7.69
CA LEU A 31 -0.33 6.29 8.67
C LEU A 31 0.96 6.76 7.99
N GLU A 32 1.34 6.14 6.87
CA GLU A 32 2.50 6.54 6.08
C GLU A 32 2.36 8.00 5.63
N LEU A 33 1.23 8.35 5.02
CA LEU A 33 0.95 9.70 4.54
C LEU A 33 1.07 10.72 5.68
N SER A 34 0.49 10.41 6.84
CA SER A 34 0.59 11.25 8.06
C SER A 34 2.03 11.39 8.54
N GLY A 35 2.81 10.31 8.47
CA GLY A 35 4.24 10.30 8.75
C GLY A 35 5.04 11.16 7.77
N THR A 36 4.78 11.08 6.47
CA THR A 36 5.44 11.87 5.43
C THR A 36 5.12 13.37 5.57
N ILE A 37 3.89 13.72 5.90
CA ILE A 37 3.50 15.11 6.18
C ILE A 37 4.25 15.62 7.42
N SER A 38 4.29 14.81 8.49
CA SER A 38 5.02 15.14 9.71
C SER A 38 6.52 15.29 9.45
N MET A 39 7.11 14.46 8.60
CA MET A 39 8.50 14.57 8.15
C MET A 39 8.77 15.94 7.54
N LYS A 40 7.88 16.39 6.65
CA LYS A 40 8.02 17.70 6.01
C LYS A 40 7.80 18.86 6.98
N LEU A 41 6.87 18.72 7.94
CA LEU A 41 6.67 19.67 9.03
C LEU A 41 7.83 19.71 10.03
N SER A 42 8.65 18.66 10.12
CA SER A 42 9.79 18.60 11.03
C SER A 42 10.89 19.61 10.70
N ALA A 43 10.87 20.19 9.49
CA ALA A 43 11.89 21.10 8.98
C ALA A 43 13.29 20.52 9.18
N SER A 44 13.52 19.31 8.66
CA SER A 44 14.78 18.56 8.82
C SER A 44 15.15 18.30 10.28
N PHE A 45 14.19 17.81 11.06
CA PHE A 45 14.34 17.50 12.49
C PHE A 45 14.51 18.70 13.45
N THR A 46 14.38 19.92 12.96
CA THR A 46 14.46 21.13 13.80
C THR A 46 13.29 21.20 14.79
N ARG A 47 12.12 20.65 14.44
CA ARG A 47 10.94 20.60 15.32
C ARG A 47 10.76 19.20 15.92
N VAL A 48 10.92 19.09 17.23
CA VAL A 48 10.94 17.81 17.97
C VAL A 48 9.59 17.08 17.90
N VAL A 49 8.48 17.79 18.09
CA VAL A 49 7.12 17.19 18.10
C VAL A 49 6.78 16.48 16.78
N PRO A 50 6.84 17.14 15.60
CA PRO A 50 6.58 16.46 14.33
C PRO A 50 7.64 15.41 13.98
N SER A 51 8.87 15.53 14.47
CA SER A 51 9.91 14.50 14.30
C SER A 51 9.55 13.20 15.02
N ILE A 52 9.13 13.28 16.29
CA ILE A 52 8.70 12.10 17.05
C ILE A 52 7.44 11.51 16.41
N ALA A 53 6.47 12.35 16.05
CA ALA A 53 5.25 11.91 15.37
C ALA A 53 5.56 11.17 14.06
N MET A 54 6.51 11.65 13.26
CA MET A 54 6.97 10.97 12.04
C MET A 54 7.40 9.53 12.32
N PHE A 55 8.27 9.31 13.31
CA PHE A 55 8.75 7.96 13.65
C PHE A 55 7.62 7.05 14.14
N ILE A 56 6.70 7.58 14.97
CA ILE A 56 5.56 6.81 15.47
C ILE A 56 4.64 6.41 14.32
N PHE A 57 4.32 7.33 13.41
CA PHE A 57 3.45 7.06 12.28
C PHE A 57 4.08 6.06 11.30
N TYR A 58 5.36 6.21 10.97
CA TYR A 58 6.06 5.24 10.12
C TYR A 58 6.16 3.87 10.78
N GLY A 59 6.52 3.79 12.06
CA GLY A 59 6.57 2.53 12.80
C GLY A 59 5.21 1.83 12.85
N SER A 60 4.14 2.59 13.06
CA SER A 60 2.77 2.08 13.06
C SER A 60 2.33 1.63 11.65
N SER A 61 2.70 2.39 10.62
CA SER A 61 2.44 2.05 9.22
C SER A 61 3.08 0.72 8.83
N PHE A 62 4.37 0.54 9.12
CA PHE A 62 5.08 -0.71 8.86
C PHE A 62 4.50 -1.89 9.63
N THR A 63 4.03 -1.65 10.86
CA THR A 63 3.37 -2.70 11.66
C THR A 63 2.05 -3.13 11.02
N CYS A 64 1.24 -2.17 10.55
CA CYS A 64 -0.01 -2.45 9.84
C CYS A 64 0.23 -3.17 8.51
N LEU A 65 1.26 -2.75 7.76
CA LEU A 65 1.68 -3.42 6.54
C LEU A 65 2.06 -4.87 6.84
N ASN A 66 2.86 -5.13 7.87
CA ASN A 66 3.23 -6.48 8.28
C ASN A 66 2.01 -7.35 8.65
N PHE A 67 0.97 -6.78 9.25
CA PHE A 67 -0.29 -7.50 9.46
C PHE A 67 -1.05 -7.77 8.16
N ALA A 68 -1.05 -6.84 7.20
CA ALA A 68 -1.63 -7.07 5.88
C ALA A 68 -0.95 -8.23 5.13
N LEU A 69 0.38 -8.38 5.29
CA LEU A 69 1.17 -9.48 4.70
C LEU A 69 0.73 -10.88 5.18
N ARG A 70 0.03 -11.00 6.31
CA ARG A 70 -0.52 -12.29 6.75
C ARG A 70 -1.66 -12.79 5.85
N TYR A 71 -2.32 -11.88 5.13
CA TYR A 71 -3.52 -12.17 4.34
C TYR A 71 -3.27 -12.13 2.82
N MET A 72 -2.18 -11.51 2.37
CA MET A 72 -1.89 -11.36 0.94
C MET A 72 -0.40 -11.55 0.64
N HIS A 73 -0.08 -11.86 -0.62
CA HIS A 73 1.31 -12.00 -1.06
C HIS A 73 2.08 -10.69 -0.87
N VAL A 74 3.33 -10.81 -0.40
CA VAL A 74 4.23 -9.68 -0.15
C VAL A 74 4.32 -8.75 -1.34
N SER A 75 4.50 -9.30 -2.54
CA SER A 75 4.59 -8.51 -3.76
C SER A 75 3.33 -7.69 -4.05
N VAL A 76 2.13 -8.21 -3.75
CA VAL A 76 0.87 -7.49 -3.94
C VAL A 76 0.75 -6.36 -2.93
N ALA A 77 1.01 -6.64 -1.66
CA ALA A 77 0.96 -5.63 -0.60
C ALA A 77 1.91 -4.47 -0.87
N TYR A 78 3.17 -4.75 -1.18
CA TYR A 78 4.17 -3.71 -1.49
C TYR A 78 3.83 -2.94 -2.77
N ALA A 79 3.32 -3.60 -3.80
CA ALA A 79 2.95 -2.92 -5.04
C ALA A 79 1.81 -1.90 -4.79
N VAL A 80 0.78 -2.30 -4.04
CA VAL A 80 -0.35 -1.43 -3.71
C VAL A 80 0.06 -0.34 -2.72
N TRP A 81 0.80 -0.69 -1.66
CA TRP A 81 1.29 0.24 -0.66
C TRP A 81 2.15 1.34 -1.29
N SER A 82 3.18 0.97 -2.06
CA SER A 82 4.04 1.94 -2.74
C SER A 82 3.32 2.75 -3.81
N GLY A 83 2.44 2.13 -4.61
CA GLY A 83 1.74 2.81 -5.70
C GLY A 83 0.71 3.83 -5.22
N ILE A 84 -0.10 3.47 -4.22
CA ILE A 84 -1.08 4.39 -3.63
C ILE A 84 -0.36 5.43 -2.75
N GLY A 85 0.62 4.99 -1.96
CA GLY A 85 1.42 5.87 -1.09
C GLY A 85 2.05 7.02 -1.87
N ILE A 86 2.78 6.75 -2.96
CA ILE A 86 3.42 7.80 -3.75
C ILE A 86 2.41 8.76 -4.39
N THR A 87 1.27 8.23 -4.86
CA THR A 87 0.21 9.04 -5.47
C THR A 87 -0.39 10.00 -4.45
N LEU A 88 -0.71 9.52 -3.25
CA LEU A 88 -1.24 10.33 -2.16
C LEU A 88 -0.22 11.33 -1.62
N ILE A 89 1.04 10.92 -1.44
CA ILE A 89 2.12 11.81 -0.98
C ILE A 89 2.34 12.94 -1.99
N THR A 90 2.36 12.62 -3.28
CA THR A 90 2.51 13.60 -4.35
C THR A 90 1.32 14.57 -4.38
N GLY A 91 0.10 14.07 -4.27
CA GLY A 91 -1.11 14.89 -4.17
C GLY A 91 -1.12 15.77 -2.92
N ALA A 92 -0.71 15.23 -1.77
CA ALA A 92 -0.57 15.98 -0.53
C ALA A 92 0.53 17.06 -0.63
N GLY A 93 1.64 16.77 -1.30
CA GLY A 93 2.69 17.74 -1.64
C GLY A 93 2.15 18.95 -2.39
N TYR A 94 1.32 18.71 -3.40
CA TYR A 94 0.66 19.75 -4.18
C TYR A 94 -0.36 20.55 -3.35
N ILE A 95 -1.26 19.87 -2.63
CA ILE A 95 -2.37 20.53 -1.92
C ILE A 95 -1.90 21.26 -0.66
N TRP A 96 -1.13 20.61 0.20
CA TRP A 96 -0.74 21.17 1.51
C TRP A 96 0.53 22.02 1.46
N PHE A 97 1.46 21.72 0.55
CA PHE A 97 2.75 22.41 0.50
C PHE A 97 2.90 23.30 -0.74
N GLY A 98 1.91 23.33 -1.63
CA GLY A 98 1.95 24.14 -2.84
C GLY A 98 3.07 23.74 -3.81
N GLU A 99 3.57 22.51 -3.73
CA GLU A 99 4.64 22.05 -4.61
C GLU A 99 4.16 22.05 -6.06
N ARG A 100 4.88 22.72 -6.94
CA ARG A 100 4.60 22.63 -8.37
C ARG A 100 5.02 21.25 -8.87
N ILE A 101 4.05 20.42 -9.20
CA ILE A 101 4.30 19.15 -9.89
C ILE A 101 4.54 19.48 -11.37
N PRO A 102 5.77 19.29 -11.89
CA PRO A 102 6.00 19.46 -13.32
C PRO A 102 5.26 18.35 -14.08
N LEU A 103 4.73 18.66 -15.27
CA LEU A 103 4.03 17.66 -16.10
C LEU A 103 4.89 16.40 -16.36
N SER A 104 6.21 16.56 -16.42
CA SER A 104 7.14 15.44 -16.53
C SER A 104 7.08 14.48 -15.34
N ALA A 105 6.97 14.98 -14.11
CA ALA A 105 6.83 14.14 -12.91
C ALA A 105 5.52 13.34 -12.95
N LEU A 106 4.44 13.94 -13.45
CA LEU A 106 3.15 13.26 -13.58
C LEU A 106 3.21 12.09 -14.57
N LEU A 107 3.95 12.24 -15.68
CA LEU A 107 4.20 11.14 -16.62
C LEU A 107 4.91 9.96 -15.95
N TRP A 108 5.95 10.24 -15.15
CA TRP A 108 6.71 9.20 -14.45
C TRP A 108 5.89 8.52 -13.35
N VAL A 109 5.05 9.27 -12.63
CA VAL A 109 4.07 8.68 -11.70
C VAL A 109 3.14 7.72 -12.45
N GLY A 110 2.68 8.10 -13.65
CA GLY A 110 1.91 7.21 -14.53
C GLY A 110 2.64 5.91 -14.86
N VAL A 111 3.94 5.99 -15.19
CA VAL A 111 4.79 4.81 -15.46
C VAL A 111 4.91 3.90 -14.22
N ILE A 112 5.07 4.47 -13.03
CA ILE A 112 5.11 3.70 -11.77
C ILE A 112 3.80 2.95 -11.56
N VAL A 113 2.66 3.62 -11.75
CA VAL A 113 1.33 3.00 -11.60
C VAL A 113 1.15 1.86 -12.60
N ILE A 114 1.53 2.06 -13.87
CA ILE A 114 1.47 1.00 -14.89
C ILE A 114 2.36 -0.18 -14.50
N GLY A 115 3.58 0.07 -14.00
CA GLY A 115 4.49 -0.96 -13.53
C GLY A 115 3.93 -1.78 -12.36
N VAL A 116 3.29 -1.12 -11.40
CA VAL A 116 2.61 -1.75 -10.26
C VAL A 116 1.47 -2.66 -10.71
N VAL A 117 0.63 -2.18 -11.63
CA VAL A 117 -0.48 -2.97 -12.19
C VAL A 117 0.04 -4.16 -12.99
N GLY A 118 1.04 -3.96 -13.85
CA GLY A 118 1.65 -5.03 -14.64
C GLY A 118 2.29 -6.12 -13.77
N LEU A 119 2.98 -5.71 -12.69
CA LEU A 119 3.56 -6.65 -11.72
C LEU A 119 2.47 -7.45 -10.99
N ASN A 120 1.41 -6.78 -10.54
CA ASN A 120 0.28 -7.43 -9.88
C ASN A 120 -0.39 -8.49 -10.78
N MET A 121 -0.59 -8.15 -12.05
CA MET A 121 -1.16 -9.06 -13.05
C MET A 121 -0.23 -10.24 -13.34
N SER A 122 1.08 -10.00 -13.50
CA SER A 122 2.08 -11.04 -13.76
C SER A 122 2.14 -12.06 -12.63
N ILE A 123 2.15 -11.60 -11.38
CA ILE A 123 2.21 -12.47 -10.20
C ILE A 123 0.92 -13.28 -10.04
N SER A 124 -0.23 -12.66 -10.31
CA SER A 124 -1.51 -13.36 -10.32
C SER A 124 -1.57 -14.44 -11.41
N ALA A 125 -1.03 -14.16 -12.60
CA ALA A 125 -0.95 -15.11 -13.71
C ALA A 125 0.02 -16.26 -13.42
N HIS A 126 1.21 -15.98 -12.89
CA HIS A 126 2.19 -17.01 -12.54
C HIS A 126 1.68 -17.91 -11.40
N GLY A 127 1.00 -17.35 -10.40
CA GLY A 127 0.37 -18.11 -9.32
C GLY A 127 -0.80 -19.00 -9.77
N ALA A 128 -1.41 -18.71 -10.92
CA ALA A 128 -2.42 -19.56 -11.55
C ALA A 128 -1.79 -20.70 -12.37
N ALA A 129 -0.68 -20.43 -13.07
CA ALA A 129 0.06 -21.44 -13.84
C ALA A 129 0.66 -22.54 -12.94
N VAL A 130 1.20 -22.18 -11.77
CA VAL A 130 1.78 -23.15 -10.81
C VAL A 130 0.71 -24.05 -10.15
N ARG A 131 -0.56 -23.63 -10.08
CA ARG A 131 -1.67 -24.46 -9.54
C ARG A 131 -2.34 -25.35 -10.57
N GLY A 132 -1.98 -25.20 -11.85
CA GLY A 132 -2.54 -25.97 -12.96
C GLY A 132 -1.74 -27.21 -13.35
N ASN A 133 -0.64 -27.49 -12.64
CA ASN A 133 0.24 -28.65 -12.81
C ASN A 133 0.35 -29.42 -11.48
#